data_AF-A0A355B3U2-F1
#
_entry.id   AF-A0A355B3U2-F1
#
_cell.length_a   1.000
_cell.length_b   1.000
_cell.length_c   1.000
_cell.angle_alpha   90.00
_cell.angle_beta   90.00
_cell.angle_gamma   90.00
#
_symmetry.space_group_name_H-M   'P 1'
#
loop_
_entity.id
_entity.type
_entity.pdbx_description
1 polymer ?
#
loop_
_entity_poly.entity_id
_entity_poly.type
_entity_poly.pdbx_seq_one_letter_code
_entity_poly.pdbx_strand_id
1 'polypeptide(L)'
;MNDSPPPAAHLGQGPPEDEEIERAKGYPYRIPDFSYVFTASGETPLDGFLLKRGLDLSELLSGRTVVAACGSNASPEQLKRKCLNYGLSGEIPVIQAVLRDFDAVYSANFTSYGSLPATLAPSEGVRVNLFVTFLDEAQLGAMNVSEAEGVNYDLVPLDARLLTLEAGRA
;
A
#
# COMPACT_ATOMS: atom_id res chain seq x y z
N MET A 1 32.54 33.90 20.39
CA MET A 1 31.48 33.58 19.42
C MET A 1 32.09 32.57 18.47
N ASN A 2 31.75 31.30 18.66
CA ASN A 2 32.33 30.20 17.90
C ASN A 2 31.20 29.67 17.03
N ASP A 3 31.03 30.26 15.84
CA ASP A 3 30.08 29.77 14.85
C ASP A 3 30.72 28.58 14.12
N SER A 4 30.46 27.39 14.65
CA SER A 4 30.65 26.17 13.87
C SER A 4 29.67 26.19 12.70
N PRO A 5 30.10 25.89 11.46
CA PRO A 5 29.19 25.78 10.33
C PRO A 5 28.16 24.67 10.60
N PRO A 6 26.93 24.79 10.07
CA PRO A 6 25.95 23.72 10.16
C PRO A 6 26.53 22.44 9.54
N PRO A 7 26.20 21.26 10.07
CA PRO A 7 26.65 20.00 9.49
C PRO A 7 26.22 19.97 8.02
N ALA A 8 27.17 19.66 7.13
CA ALA A 8 26.90 19.48 5.72
C ALA A 8 25.75 18.47 5.57
N ALA A 9 24.72 18.84 4.81
CA ALA A 9 23.73 17.89 4.35
C ALA A 9 24.48 16.70 3.76
N HIS A 10 24.25 15.50 4.30
CA HIS A 10 24.74 14.26 3.72
C HIS A 10 24.04 14.09 2.37
N LEU A 11 24.59 14.73 1.33
CA LEU A 11 24.30 14.41 -0.05
C LEU A 11 24.93 13.04 -0.29
N GLY A 12 24.14 12.00 -0.06
CA GLY A 12 24.55 10.62 -0.32
C GLY A 12 24.95 10.43 -1.79
N GLN A 13 26.12 9.80 -1.97
CA GLN A 13 26.50 8.83 -3.00
C GLN A 13 26.09 9.11 -4.46
N GLY A 14 27.07 9.42 -5.32
CA GLY A 14 27.07 9.15 -6.78
C GLY A 14 25.86 9.62 -7.61
N PRO A 15 25.89 9.44 -8.94
CA PRO A 15 24.64 9.40 -9.71
C PRO A 15 23.84 8.15 -9.30
N PRO A 16 22.49 8.22 -9.26
CA PRO A 16 21.67 7.05 -8.96
C PRO A 16 21.90 5.95 -9.99
N GLU A 17 21.86 4.70 -9.54
CA GLU A 17 22.00 3.55 -10.41
C GLU A 17 20.75 3.38 -11.29
N ASP A 18 20.89 2.75 -12.47
CA ASP A 18 19.77 2.58 -13.41
C ASP A 18 18.57 1.86 -12.75
N GLU A 19 18.82 0.91 -11.86
CA GLU A 19 17.77 0.18 -11.14
C GLU A 19 16.98 1.08 -10.17
N GLU A 20 17.63 2.05 -9.53
CA GLU A 20 16.97 3.02 -8.64
C GLU A 20 16.08 3.98 -9.43
N ILE A 21 16.57 4.42 -10.60
CA ILE A 21 15.81 5.28 -11.51
C ILE A 21 14.56 4.55 -12.02
N GLU A 22 14.70 3.30 -12.46
CA GLU A 22 13.58 2.51 -12.95
C GLU A 22 12.57 2.21 -11.84
N ARG A 23 13.04 1.94 -10.61
CA ARG A 23 12.16 1.82 -9.44
C ARG A 23 11.39 3.10 -9.16
N ALA A 24 12.05 4.26 -9.28
CA ALA A 24 11.44 5.56 -9.02
C ALA A 24 10.33 5.87 -10.03
N LYS A 25 10.62 5.66 -11.32
CA LYS A 25 9.68 5.86 -12.43
C LYS A 25 8.55 4.85 -12.44
N GLY A 26 8.81 3.65 -11.92
CA GLY A 26 7.85 2.56 -11.90
C GLY A 26 6.64 2.82 -11.02
N TYR A 27 6.69 3.75 -10.06
CA TYR A 27 5.57 4.05 -9.15
C TYR A 27 4.29 4.46 -9.91
N PRO A 28 3.08 3.98 -9.51
CA PRO A 28 2.76 3.11 -8.36
C PRO A 28 2.92 1.61 -8.63
N TYR A 29 3.66 1.24 -9.69
CA TYR A 29 3.81 -0.09 -10.25
C TYR A 29 2.50 -0.59 -10.86
N ARG A 30 2.50 -1.82 -11.42
CA ARG A 30 1.26 -2.39 -11.96
C ARG A 30 0.26 -2.59 -10.83
N ILE A 31 -0.91 -1.97 -10.98
CA ILE A 31 -2.10 -2.21 -10.16
C ILE A 31 -3.06 -3.08 -10.98
N PRO A 32 -3.44 -4.29 -10.51
CA PRO A 32 -4.47 -5.09 -11.15
C PRO A 32 -5.82 -4.37 -11.23
N ASP A 33 -6.66 -4.73 -12.19
CA ASP A 33 -8.03 -4.24 -12.35
C ASP A 33 -9.08 -5.16 -11.70
N PHE A 34 -8.63 -6.11 -10.88
CA PHE A 34 -9.45 -7.09 -10.17
C PHE A 34 -8.97 -7.26 -8.72
N SER A 35 -9.88 -7.65 -7.82
CA SER A 35 -9.56 -8.07 -6.46
C SER A 35 -8.74 -9.38 -6.46
N TYR A 36 -7.73 -9.47 -5.60
CA TYR A 36 -6.80 -10.60 -5.58
C TYR A 36 -6.36 -10.96 -4.16
N VAL A 37 -5.84 -12.16 -4.01
CA VAL A 37 -5.10 -12.58 -2.81
C VAL A 37 -3.63 -12.63 -3.17
N PHE A 38 -2.83 -11.82 -2.48
CA PHE A 38 -1.39 -11.89 -2.57
C PHE A 38 -0.86 -13.02 -1.68
N THR A 39 0.05 -13.82 -2.21
CA THR A 39 0.71 -14.92 -1.50
C THR A 39 2.19 -14.99 -1.89
N ALA A 40 2.95 -15.92 -1.30
CA ALA A 40 4.35 -16.14 -1.68
C ALA A 40 4.55 -16.51 -3.16
N SER A 41 3.54 -17.08 -3.83
CA SER A 41 3.58 -17.38 -5.26
C SER A 41 3.16 -16.20 -6.15
N GLY A 42 2.86 -15.04 -5.58
CA GLY A 42 2.34 -13.86 -6.29
C GLY A 42 0.84 -13.66 -6.08
N GLU A 43 0.23 -12.86 -6.96
CA GLU A 43 -1.20 -12.59 -6.96
C GLU A 43 -2.02 -13.73 -7.55
N THR A 44 -3.16 -14.02 -6.93
CA THR A 44 -4.20 -14.92 -7.48
C THR A 44 -5.53 -14.17 -7.46
N PRO A 45 -6.31 -14.17 -8.56
CA PRO A 45 -7.65 -13.57 -8.55
C PRO A 45 -8.51 -14.11 -7.40
N LEU A 46 -9.24 -13.21 -6.72
CA LEU A 46 -9.97 -13.51 -5.49
C LEU A 46 -10.90 -14.73 -5.65
N ASP A 47 -11.72 -14.75 -6.69
CA ASP A 47 -12.72 -15.81 -6.90
C ASP A 47 -12.04 -17.16 -7.15
N GLY A 48 -10.95 -17.17 -7.91
CA GLY A 48 -10.15 -18.36 -8.16
C GLY A 48 -9.49 -18.89 -6.87
N PHE A 49 -9.05 -17.99 -5.99
CA PHE A 49 -8.50 -18.35 -4.70
C PHE A 49 -9.57 -18.95 -3.77
N LEU A 50 -10.72 -18.28 -3.63
CA LEU A 50 -11.85 -18.73 -2.81
C LEU A 50 -12.37 -20.10 -3.27
N LEU A 51 -12.60 -20.26 -4.58
CA LEU A 51 -13.07 -21.51 -5.17
C LEU A 51 -12.10 -22.67 -4.92
N LYS A 52 -10.80 -22.43 -5.15
CA LYS A 52 -9.76 -23.46 -4.95
C LYS A 52 -9.67 -23.89 -3.48
N ARG A 53 -9.95 -22.98 -2.54
CA ARG A 53 -9.85 -23.23 -1.10
C ARG A 53 -11.16 -23.71 -0.48
N GLY A 54 -12.30 -23.56 -1.16
CA GLY A 54 -13.61 -23.81 -0.58
C GLY A 54 -13.90 -22.89 0.61
N LEU A 55 -13.50 -21.62 0.51
CA LEU A 55 -13.66 -20.61 1.56
C LEU A 55 -14.66 -19.54 1.12
N ASP A 56 -15.47 -19.06 2.05
CA ASP A 56 -16.27 -17.86 1.84
C ASP A 56 -15.43 -16.58 2.00
N LEU A 57 -15.85 -15.50 1.33
CA LEU A 57 -15.17 -14.21 1.45
C LEU A 57 -15.12 -13.74 2.90
N SER A 58 -16.21 -13.88 3.66
CA SER A 58 -16.23 -13.48 5.08
C SER A 58 -15.22 -14.24 5.93
N GLU A 59 -14.96 -15.51 5.63
CA GLU A 59 -13.96 -16.30 6.35
C GLU A 59 -12.54 -15.79 6.05
N LEU A 60 -12.26 -15.46 4.79
CA LEU A 60 -10.97 -14.92 4.37
C LEU A 60 -10.65 -13.57 5.04
N LEU A 61 -11.65 -12.71 5.18
CA LEU A 61 -11.49 -11.34 5.70
C LEU A 61 -11.58 -11.24 7.23
N SER A 62 -12.10 -12.27 7.91
CA SER A 62 -12.38 -12.23 9.35
C SER A 62 -11.13 -11.98 10.19
N GLY A 63 -11.25 -11.13 11.22
CA GLY A 63 -10.19 -10.85 12.18
C GLY A 63 -9.03 -10.00 11.65
N ARG A 64 -9.15 -9.41 10.46
CA ARG A 64 -8.10 -8.62 9.82
C ARG A 64 -8.38 -7.12 9.89
N THR A 65 -7.32 -6.33 9.97
CA THR A 65 -7.36 -4.87 9.86
C THR A 65 -7.44 -4.46 8.40
N VAL A 66 -8.38 -3.58 8.08
CA VAL A 66 -8.57 -3.03 6.73
C VAL A 66 -7.74 -1.76 6.58
N VAL A 67 -6.83 -1.72 5.61
CA VAL A 67 -5.97 -0.55 5.35
C VAL A 67 -6.15 -0.09 3.90
N ALA A 68 -6.37 1.20 3.72
CA ALA A 68 -6.52 1.78 2.39
C ALA A 68 -5.19 1.75 1.62
N ALA A 69 -5.25 1.35 0.34
CA ALA A 69 -4.12 1.28 -0.58
C ALA A 69 -4.42 2.14 -1.82
N CYS A 70 -4.20 3.46 -1.69
CA CYS A 70 -4.35 4.44 -2.77
C CYS A 70 -3.10 4.59 -3.67
N GLY A 71 -2.02 3.87 -3.35
CA GLY A 71 -0.75 3.93 -4.06
C GLY A 71 -0.13 2.54 -4.24
N SER A 72 1.19 2.44 -4.17
CA SER A 72 1.93 1.21 -4.46
C SER A 72 1.55 0.00 -3.59
N ASN A 73 0.91 0.18 -2.43
CA ASN A 73 0.39 -0.93 -1.62
C ASN A 73 -0.72 -1.74 -2.30
N ALA A 74 -1.32 -1.23 -3.39
CA ALA A 74 -2.24 -1.97 -4.26
C ALA A 74 -1.50 -2.83 -5.31
N SER A 75 -0.16 -2.76 -5.38
CA SER A 75 0.63 -3.49 -6.36
C SER A 75 1.20 -4.79 -5.77
N PRO A 76 1.01 -5.95 -6.44
CA PRO A 76 1.68 -7.20 -6.06
C PRO A 76 3.21 -7.08 -6.02
N GLU A 77 3.78 -6.27 -6.90
CA GLU A 77 5.22 -6.05 -6.99
C GLU A 77 5.76 -5.39 -5.71
N GLN A 78 5.05 -4.38 -5.21
CA GLN A 78 5.42 -3.71 -3.97
C GLN A 78 5.22 -4.63 -2.76
N LEU A 79 4.13 -5.39 -2.71
CA LEU A 79 3.92 -6.37 -1.64
C LEU A 79 5.04 -7.42 -1.62
N LYS A 80 5.48 -7.91 -2.79
CA LYS A 80 6.62 -8.82 -2.91
C LYS A 80 7.91 -8.18 -2.39
N ARG A 81 8.19 -6.90 -2.69
CA ARG A 81 9.32 -6.18 -2.09
C ARG A 81 9.20 -6.13 -0.57
N LYS A 82 7.99 -5.91 -0.04
CA LYS A 82 7.73 -5.92 1.41
C LYS A 82 7.99 -7.28 2.05
N CYS A 83 7.68 -8.37 1.34
CA CYS A 83 8.04 -9.71 1.79
C CYS A 83 9.55 -9.91 1.91
N LEU A 84 10.29 -9.50 0.88
CA LEU A 84 11.75 -9.69 0.82
C LEU A 84 12.50 -8.86 1.86
N ASN A 85 12.02 -7.65 2.15
CA ASN A 85 12.78 -6.67 2.92
C ASN A 85 12.23 -6.40 4.34
N TYR A 86 10.96 -6.71 4.61
CA TYR A 86 10.28 -6.32 5.86
C TYR A 86 9.51 -7.47 6.52
N GLY A 87 9.66 -8.70 6.03
CA GLY A 87 9.04 -9.89 6.65
C GLY A 87 7.53 -10.00 6.46
N LEU A 88 6.95 -9.22 5.54
CA LEU A 88 5.54 -9.38 5.15
C LEU A 88 5.33 -10.82 4.61
N SER A 89 4.37 -11.56 5.12
CA SER A 89 4.18 -12.97 4.74
C SER A 89 2.73 -13.42 4.90
N GLY A 90 2.41 -14.61 4.38
CA GLY A 90 1.05 -15.16 4.41
C GLY A 90 0.15 -14.65 3.29
N GLU A 91 -1.14 -14.87 3.46
CA GLU A 91 -2.18 -14.47 2.52
C GLU A 91 -2.66 -13.06 2.85
N ILE A 92 -2.64 -12.17 1.86
CA ILE A 92 -3.11 -10.79 1.99
C ILE A 92 -4.21 -10.56 0.95
N PRO A 93 -5.48 -10.55 1.35
CA PRO A 93 -6.56 -10.11 0.48
C PRO A 93 -6.38 -8.62 0.13
N VAL A 94 -6.46 -8.32 -1.15
CA VAL A 94 -6.38 -6.98 -1.73
C VAL A 94 -7.63 -6.76 -2.56
N ILE A 95 -8.57 -5.98 -2.02
CA ILE A 95 -9.96 -5.93 -2.50
C ILE A 95 -10.25 -4.53 -3.06
N GLN A 96 -10.84 -4.47 -4.24
CA GLN A 96 -11.32 -3.23 -4.83
C GLN A 96 -12.38 -2.59 -3.93
N ALA A 97 -12.33 -1.28 -3.79
CA ALA A 97 -13.26 -0.55 -2.97
C ALA A 97 -13.48 0.86 -3.51
N VAL A 98 -14.62 1.42 -3.13
CA VAL A 98 -14.95 2.83 -3.30
C VAL A 98 -14.89 3.50 -1.94
N LEU A 99 -14.07 4.54 -1.81
CA LEU A 99 -14.03 5.40 -0.64
C LEU A 99 -14.73 6.73 -0.97
N ARG A 100 -15.65 7.15 -0.11
CA ARG A 100 -16.39 8.41 -0.26
C ARG A 100 -15.77 9.53 0.58
N ASP A 101 -15.97 10.76 0.13
CA ASP A 101 -15.55 12.01 0.79
C ASP A 101 -14.02 12.18 0.91
N PHE A 102 -13.28 11.44 0.06
CA PHE A 102 -11.83 11.49 -0.06
C PHE A 102 -11.42 11.39 -1.52
N ASP A 103 -10.23 11.92 -1.82
CA ASP A 103 -9.56 11.76 -3.10
C ASP A 103 -8.11 11.31 -2.92
N ALA A 104 -7.54 10.68 -3.95
CA ALA A 104 -6.14 10.32 -4.00
C ALA A 104 -5.33 11.48 -4.61
N VAL A 105 -4.42 12.04 -3.84
CA VAL A 105 -3.57 13.17 -4.24
C VAL A 105 -2.09 12.80 -4.09
N TYR A 106 -1.20 13.62 -4.63
CA TYR A 106 0.22 13.47 -4.35
C TYR A 106 0.56 13.88 -2.92
N SER A 107 1.43 13.09 -2.28
CA SER A 107 2.07 13.47 -1.02
C SER A 107 2.96 14.70 -1.20
N ALA A 108 3.19 15.43 -0.11
CA ALA A 108 4.12 16.55 -0.08
C ALA A 108 5.60 16.13 -0.01
N ASN A 109 5.88 14.82 0.12
CA ASN A 109 7.23 14.28 0.31
C ASN A 109 7.57 13.24 -0.76
N PHE A 110 8.85 13.17 -1.14
CA PHE A 110 9.38 12.09 -1.97
C PHE A 110 9.68 10.86 -1.12
N THR A 111 9.54 9.68 -1.72
CA THR A 111 10.06 8.44 -1.13
C THR A 111 11.59 8.46 -1.12
N SER A 112 12.22 7.63 -0.29
CA SER A 112 13.69 7.49 -0.25
C SER A 112 14.31 7.06 -1.59
N TYR A 113 13.50 6.44 -2.46
CA TYR A 113 13.89 6.01 -3.80
C TYR A 113 13.42 6.97 -4.91
N GLY A 114 12.99 8.19 -4.56
CA GLY A 114 12.78 9.28 -5.51
C GLY A 114 11.43 9.32 -6.23
N SER A 115 10.43 8.55 -5.80
CA SER A 115 9.06 8.65 -6.33
C SER A 115 8.23 9.67 -5.56
N LEU A 116 7.21 10.24 -6.23
CA LEU A 116 6.17 11.04 -5.57
C LEU A 116 4.97 10.12 -5.24
N PRO A 117 4.78 9.74 -3.97
CA PRO A 117 3.74 8.79 -3.60
C PRO A 117 2.36 9.43 -3.57
N ALA A 118 1.32 8.59 -3.67
CA ALA A 118 -0.06 8.96 -3.44
C ALA A 118 -0.39 8.95 -1.93
N THR A 119 -1.31 9.83 -1.53
CA THR A 119 -1.93 9.89 -0.21
C THR A 119 -3.41 10.23 -0.34
N LEU A 120 -4.19 10.01 0.72
CA LEU A 120 -5.62 10.36 0.76
C LEU A 120 -5.81 11.74 1.39
N ALA A 121 -6.62 12.59 0.76
CA ALA A 121 -7.03 13.88 1.29
C ALA A 121 -8.57 13.98 1.37
N PRO A 122 -9.13 14.56 2.44
CA PRO A 122 -10.57 14.82 2.53
C PRO A 122 -11.04 15.67 1.35
N SER A 123 -12.15 15.26 0.73
CA SER A 123 -12.76 15.92 -0.41
C SER A 123 -14.24 15.57 -0.48
N GLU A 124 -15.09 16.43 0.10
CA GLU A 124 -16.53 16.16 0.27
C GLU A 124 -17.23 15.90 -1.07
N GLY A 125 -18.04 14.85 -1.14
CA GLY A 125 -18.80 14.48 -2.33
C GLY A 125 -17.99 13.72 -3.39
N VAL A 126 -16.67 13.61 -3.24
CA VAL A 126 -15.83 12.80 -4.13
C VAL A 126 -15.95 11.31 -3.79
N ARG A 127 -15.82 10.48 -4.81
CA ARG A 127 -15.71 9.02 -4.68
C ARG A 127 -14.48 8.56 -5.41
N VAL A 128 -13.55 7.95 -4.70
CA VAL A 128 -12.31 7.41 -5.27
C VAL A 128 -12.36 5.89 -5.29
N ASN A 129 -12.02 5.31 -6.45
CA ASN A 129 -11.79 3.88 -6.58
C ASN A 129 -10.36 3.58 -6.13
N LEU A 130 -10.21 2.64 -5.20
CA LEU A 130 -8.91 2.22 -4.67
C LEU A 130 -8.96 0.74 -4.32
N PHE A 131 -7.86 0.23 -3.75
CA PHE A 131 -7.84 -1.08 -3.12
C PHE A 131 -7.73 -0.94 -1.61
N VAL A 132 -8.17 -1.96 -0.88
CA VAL A 132 -7.86 -2.12 0.54
C VAL A 132 -7.14 -3.44 0.77
N THR A 133 -6.16 -3.43 1.66
CA THR A 133 -5.51 -4.64 2.13
C THR A 133 -6.17 -5.11 3.43
N PHE A 134 -6.32 -6.42 3.58
CA PHE A 134 -6.77 -7.04 4.83
C PHE A 134 -5.58 -7.72 5.49
N LEU A 135 -5.10 -7.12 6.58
CA LEU A 135 -3.86 -7.51 7.25
C LEU A 135 -4.17 -8.16 8.60
N ASP A 136 -3.55 -9.31 8.87
CA ASP A 136 -3.44 -9.77 10.26
C ASP A 136 -2.50 -8.87 11.08
N GLU A 137 -2.39 -9.11 12.37
CA GLU A 137 -1.57 -8.30 13.29
C GLU A 137 -0.08 -8.26 12.88
N ALA A 138 0.48 -9.40 12.46
CA ALA A 138 1.88 -9.49 12.08
C ALA A 138 2.13 -8.76 10.73
N GLN A 139 1.21 -8.92 9.78
CA GLN A 139 1.23 -8.24 8.49
C GLN A 139 1.09 -6.71 8.65
N LEU A 140 0.22 -6.25 9.56
CA LEU A 140 0.08 -4.84 9.89
C LEU A 140 1.39 -4.28 10.47
N GLY A 141 2.03 -4.99 11.41
CA GLY A 141 3.32 -4.61 11.95
C GLY A 141 4.42 -4.48 10.88
N ALA A 142 4.51 -5.47 9.98
CA ALA A 142 5.45 -5.41 8.85
C ALA A 142 5.15 -4.25 7.88
N MET A 143 3.86 -3.97 7.62
CA MET A 143 3.43 -2.85 6.80
C MET A 143 3.86 -1.52 7.41
N ASN A 144 3.62 -1.32 8.70
CA ASN A 144 3.96 -0.09 9.41
C ASN A 144 5.47 0.19 9.42
N VAL A 145 6.30 -0.84 9.64
CA VAL A 145 7.77 -0.71 9.53
C VAL A 145 8.18 -0.29 8.12
N SER A 146 7.55 -0.86 7.08
CA SER A 146 7.88 -0.54 5.68
C SER A 146 7.50 0.89 5.26
N GLU A 147 6.50 1.50 5.90
CA GLU A 147 6.07 2.88 5.62
C GLU A 147 6.83 3.93 6.46
N ALA A 148 7.74 3.50 7.34
CA ALA A 148 8.38 4.37 8.33
C ALA A 148 7.34 5.19 9.11
N GLU A 149 6.35 4.49 9.68
CA GLU A 149 5.30 5.09 10.51
C GLU A 149 5.92 6.00 11.59
N GLY A 150 5.37 7.23 11.72
CA GLY A 150 5.89 8.26 12.63
C GLY A 150 7.03 9.13 12.08
N VAL A 151 7.48 8.89 10.85
CA VAL A 151 8.43 9.76 10.13
C VAL A 151 7.80 10.34 8.86
N ASN A 152 7.15 9.51 8.04
CA ASN A 152 6.58 9.93 6.75
C ASN A 152 5.07 9.70 6.62
N TYR A 153 4.50 8.82 7.43
CA TYR A 153 3.07 8.47 7.41
C TYR A 153 2.55 8.21 8.82
N ASP A 154 1.30 8.61 9.05
CA ASP A 154 0.53 8.25 10.24
C ASP A 154 -0.62 7.31 9.82
N LEU A 155 -0.83 6.23 10.59
CA LEU A 155 -2.01 5.40 10.41
C LEU A 155 -3.22 6.10 11.02
N VAL A 156 -4.10 6.62 10.15
CA VAL A 156 -5.30 7.35 10.57
C VAL A 156 -6.54 6.46 10.45
N PRO A 157 -7.32 6.28 11.53
CA PRO A 157 -8.58 5.54 11.45
C PRO A 157 -9.60 6.31 10.59
N LEU A 158 -10.24 5.61 9.66
CA LEU A 158 -11.35 6.10 8.86
C LEU A 158 -12.66 5.46 9.30
N ASP A 159 -13.76 6.18 9.16
CA ASP A 159 -15.08 5.62 9.37
C ASP A 159 -15.39 4.57 8.30
N ALA A 160 -15.57 3.32 8.72
CA ALA A 160 -15.84 2.19 7.82
C ALA A 160 -17.09 2.42 6.94
N ARG A 161 -18.03 3.28 7.35
CA ARG A 161 -19.22 3.62 6.56
C ARG A 161 -18.89 4.34 5.26
N LEU A 162 -17.72 4.99 5.17
CA LEU A 162 -17.25 5.68 3.96
C LEU A 162 -16.72 4.70 2.90
N LEU A 163 -16.42 3.47 3.29
CA LEU A 163 -15.86 2.44 2.43
C LEU A 163 -16.96 1.51 1.92
N THR A 164 -16.90 1.13 0.65
CA THR A 164 -17.73 0.07 0.07
C THR A 164 -16.83 -0.87 -0.72
N LEU A 165 -16.78 -2.15 -0.32
CA LEU A 165 -16.03 -3.16 -1.05
C LEU A 165 -16.74 -3.49 -2.36
N GLU A 166 -16.00 -3.52 -3.45
CA GLU A 166 -16.42 -4.18 -4.67
C GLU A 166 -16.12 -5.67 -4.50
N ALA A 167 -16.99 -6.36 -3.77
CA ALA A 167 -16.98 -7.82 -3.76
C ALA A 167 -17.23 -8.30 -5.20
N GLY A 168 -16.38 -9.21 -5.69
CA GLY A 168 -16.22 -9.60 -7.09
C GLY A 168 -17.52 -9.57 -7.91
N ARG A 169 -17.49 -8.82 -9.02
CA ARG A 169 -18.54 -8.93 -10.05
C ARG A 169 -18.24 -10.14 -10.94
N ALA A 170 -19.23 -11.02 -11.01
CA ALA A 170 -19.47 -12.14 -11.93
C ALA A 170 -18.75 -13.46 -11.64
#